data_AF-A0A383E8Q8-F1
#
_entry.id   AF-A0A383E8Q8-F1
#
_cell.length_a   1.000
_cell.length_b   1.000
_cell.length_c   1.000
_cell.angle_alpha   90.00
_cell.angle_beta   90.00
_cell.angle_gamma   90.00
#
_symmetry.space_group_name_H-M   'P 1'
#
loop_
_entity.id
_entity.type
_entity.pdbx_description
1 polymer ?
#
loop_
_entity_poly.entity_id
_entity_poly.type
_entity_poly.pdbx_seq_one_letter_code
_entity_poly.pdbx_strand_id
1 'polypeptide(L)'
;MKNNWTLPLFGWVLSTVILEILAITNLHTLPSSGSKQAVVIDEAFFLLIYICIPIFTLITVFLIYSVFKFRSKGRPDEDGPHVTNSRNLSYVWVIGSFILVAF
;
A
#
# COMPACT_ATOMS: atom_id res chain seq x y z
N MET A 1 7.79 20.02 -15.80
CA MET A 1 7.63 18.55 -15.70
C MET A 1 6.14 18.24 -15.59
N LYS A 2 5.53 17.57 -16.58
CA LYS A 2 4.10 17.20 -16.49
C LYS A 2 3.96 16.09 -15.44
N ASN A 3 3.31 16.43 -14.34
CA ASN A 3 3.19 15.60 -13.16
C ASN A 3 2.12 14.52 -13.40
N ASN A 4 2.54 13.35 -13.88
CA ASN A 4 1.64 12.23 -14.18
C ASN A 4 1.29 11.41 -12.93
N TRP A 5 0.68 12.04 -11.92
CA TRP A 5 0.22 11.38 -10.68
C TRP A 5 -0.83 10.29 -10.94
N THR A 6 -1.47 10.31 -12.10
CA THR A 6 -2.46 9.32 -12.50
C THR A 6 -1.86 7.92 -12.70
N LEU A 7 -0.58 7.83 -13.08
CA LEU A 7 0.08 6.54 -13.32
C LEU A 7 0.27 5.71 -12.04
N PRO A 8 0.93 6.21 -10.96
CA PRO A 8 1.07 5.45 -9.73
C PRO A 8 -0.28 5.20 -9.04
N LEU A 9 -1.24 6.13 -9.14
CA LEU A 9 -2.59 5.93 -8.58
C LEU A 9 -3.34 4.80 -9.29
N PHE A 10 -3.30 4.76 -10.61
CA PHE A 10 -3.91 3.67 -11.38
C PHE A 10 -3.22 2.33 -11.08
N GLY A 11 -1.88 2.31 -11.03
CA GLY A 11 -1.12 1.13 -10.66
C GLY A 11 -1.42 0.63 -9.26
N TRP A 12 -1.64 1.53 -8.31
CA TRP A 12 -2.05 1.19 -6.95
C TRP A 12 -3.41 0.53 -6.92
N VAL A 13 -4.44 1.17 -7.49
CA VAL A 13 -5.81 0.62 -7.52
C VAL A 13 -5.83 -0.74 -8.22
N LEU A 14 -5.16 -0.86 -9.37
CA LEU A 14 -5.09 -2.12 -10.11
C LEU A 14 -4.42 -3.23 -9.27
N SER A 15 -3.29 -2.92 -8.63
CA SER A 15 -2.55 -3.88 -7.78
C SER A 15 -3.37 -4.33 -6.58
N THR A 16 -4.04 -3.40 -5.90
CA THR A 16 -4.95 -3.70 -4.77
C THR A 16 -6.07 -4.63 -5.18
N VAL A 17 -6.79 -4.29 -6.25
CA VAL A 17 -7.92 -5.10 -6.74
C VAL A 17 -7.46 -6.51 -7.12
N ILE A 18 -6.33 -6.64 -7.81
CA ILE A 18 -5.76 -7.95 -8.18
C ILE A 18 -5.42 -8.77 -6.92
N LEU A 19 -4.74 -8.18 -5.94
CA LEU A 19 -4.34 -8.90 -4.73
C LEU A 19 -5.52 -9.25 -3.84
N GLU A 20 -6.55 -8.40 -3.74
CA GLU A 20 -7.78 -8.72 -3.01
C GLU A 20 -8.55 -9.88 -3.65
N ILE A 21 -8.65 -9.91 -4.98
CA ILE A 21 -9.27 -11.04 -5.70
C ILE A 21 -8.48 -12.34 -5.43
N LEU A 22 -7.15 -12.27 -5.46
CA LEU A 22 -6.29 -13.42 -5.14
C LEU A 22 -6.44 -13.84 -3.68
N ALA A 23 -6.53 -12.88 -2.77
CA ALA A 23 -6.76 -13.12 -1.36
C ALA A 23 -8.08 -13.87 -1.14
N ILE A 24 -9.20 -13.37 -1.66
CA ILE A 24 -10.53 -14.00 -1.52
C ILE A 24 -10.55 -15.43 -2.07
N THR A 25 -9.87 -15.67 -3.19
CA THR A 25 -9.87 -16.98 -3.85
C THR A 25 -8.96 -18.02 -3.18
N ASN A 26 -7.88 -17.59 -2.52
CA ASN A 26 -6.88 -18.50 -1.93
C ASN A 26 -6.95 -18.60 -0.41
N LEU A 27 -7.48 -17.60 0.31
CA LEU A 27 -7.47 -17.56 1.78
C LEU A 27 -8.44 -18.55 2.45
N HIS A 28 -9.37 -19.15 1.71
CA HIS A 28 -10.27 -20.18 2.23
C HIS A 28 -9.56 -21.48 2.68
N THR A 29 -8.23 -21.61 2.52
CA THR A 29 -7.46 -22.80 2.91
C THR A 29 -7.04 -22.85 4.39
N LEU A 30 -7.63 -22.03 5.27
CA LEU A 30 -7.36 -22.16 6.71
C LEU A 30 -7.78 -23.56 7.23
N PRO A 31 -7.05 -24.14 8.20
CA PRO A 31 -7.42 -25.43 8.80
C PRO A 31 -8.84 -25.38 9.38
N SER A 32 -9.55 -26.50 9.35
CA SER A 32 -10.91 -26.59 9.90
C SER A 32 -10.96 -26.07 11.33
N SER A 33 -11.89 -25.16 11.63
CA SER A 33 -12.05 -24.57 12.95
C SER A 33 -12.35 -25.64 14.01
N GLY A 34 -11.37 -25.92 14.89
CA GLY A 34 -11.50 -26.91 15.96
C GLY A 34 -12.28 -26.42 17.19
N SER A 35 -12.67 -25.15 17.21
CA SER A 35 -13.42 -24.51 18.31
C SER A 35 -14.23 -23.32 17.78
N LYS A 36 -15.19 -22.84 18.58
CA LYS A 36 -15.96 -21.63 18.26
C LYS A 36 -15.07 -20.37 18.23
N GLN A 37 -14.01 -20.35 19.04
CA GLN A 37 -13.06 -19.25 19.09
C GLN A 37 -12.21 -19.15 17.81
N ALA A 38 -11.94 -20.28 17.15
CA ALA A 38 -11.19 -20.29 15.90
C ALA A 38 -11.89 -19.49 14.80
N VAL A 39 -13.23 -19.58 14.70
CA VAL A 39 -14.01 -18.81 13.71
C VAL A 39 -13.80 -17.30 13.87
N VAL A 40 -13.80 -16.80 15.11
CA VAL A 40 -13.60 -15.36 15.38
C VAL A 40 -12.19 -14.91 15.00
N ILE A 41 -11.19 -15.76 15.22
CA ILE A 41 -9.79 -15.48 14.87
C ILE A 41 -9.63 -15.48 13.35
N ASP A 42 -10.24 -16.45 12.65
CA ASP A 42 -10.19 -16.56 11.19
C ASP A 42 -10.81 -15.31 10.53
N GLU A 43 -11.96 -14.84 11.04
CA GLU A 43 -12.59 -13.61 10.57
C GLU A 43 -11.70 -12.37 10.78
N ALA A 44 -11.12 -12.22 11.96
CA ALA A 44 -10.20 -11.11 12.25
C ALA A 44 -8.94 -11.17 11.37
N PHE A 45 -8.42 -12.37 11.09
CA PHE A 45 -7.28 -12.57 10.21
C PHE A 45 -7.60 -12.15 8.77
N PHE A 46 -8.76 -12.53 8.24
CA PHE A 46 -9.17 -12.10 6.90
C PHE A 46 -9.35 -10.58 6.82
N LEU A 47 -9.99 -9.97 7.82
CA LEU A 47 -10.12 -8.53 7.91
C LEU A 47 -8.76 -7.84 7.89
N LEU A 48 -7.80 -8.34 8.68
CA LEU A 48 -6.43 -7.82 8.71
C LEU A 48 -5.78 -7.89 7.33
N ILE A 49 -5.89 -9.04 6.64
CA ILE A 49 -5.32 -9.21 5.29
C ILE A 49 -5.95 -8.22 4.30
N TYR A 50 -7.27 -8.06 4.31
CA TYR A 50 -7.96 -7.12 3.42
C TYR A 50 -7.55 -5.66 3.66
N ILE A 51 -7.27 -5.27 4.91
CA ILE A 51 -6.77 -3.93 5.21
C ILE A 51 -5.27 -3.80 4.86
N CYS A 52 -4.47 -4.83 5.07
CA CYS A 52 -3.03 -4.81 4.78
C CYS A 52 -2.71 -4.68 3.29
N ILE A 53 -3.46 -5.35 2.42
CA ILE A 53 -3.24 -5.34 0.96
C ILE A 53 -3.18 -3.91 0.39
N PRO A 54 -4.21 -3.04 0.54
CA PRO A 54 -4.21 -1.69 -0.05
C PRO A 54 -3.08 -0.80 0.48
N ILE A 55 -2.66 -0.96 1.73
CA ILE A 55 -1.57 -0.18 2.33
C ILE A 55 -0.23 -0.64 1.74
N PHE A 56 -0.02 -1.95 1.68
CA PHE A 56 1.22 -2.52 1.16
C PHE A 56 1.41 -2.18 -0.33
N THR A 57 0.35 -2.29 -1.13
CA THR A 57 0.39 -1.94 -2.55
C THR A 57 0.62 -0.45 -2.75
N LEU A 58 0.03 0.42 -1.92
CA LEU A 58 0.25 1.87 -1.97
C LEU A 58 1.74 2.17 -1.87
N ILE A 59 2.40 1.67 -0.82
CA ILE A 59 3.82 1.93 -0.58
C ILE A 59 4.66 1.33 -1.71
N THR A 60 4.38 0.09 -2.09
CA THR A 60 5.15 -0.64 -3.10
C THR A 60 5.08 0.04 -4.47
N VAL A 61 3.90 0.43 -4.94
CA VAL A 61 3.72 1.08 -6.24
C VAL A 61 4.39 2.45 -6.27
N PHE A 62 4.28 3.24 -5.22
CA PHE A 62 4.93 4.54 -5.14
C PHE A 62 6.47 4.43 -5.06
N LEU A 63 6.99 3.42 -4.35
CA LEU A 63 8.43 3.13 -4.34
C LEU A 63 8.94 2.72 -5.72
N ILE A 64 8.26 1.78 -6.38
CA ILE A 64 8.61 1.35 -7.75
C ILE A 64 8.56 2.55 -8.71
N TYR A 65 7.49 3.34 -8.65
CA TYR A 65 7.36 4.55 -9.46
C TYR A 65 8.52 5.52 -9.21
N SER A 66 8.92 5.71 -7.94
CA SER A 66 10.04 6.57 -7.59
C SER A 66 11.35 6.10 -8.21
N VAL A 67 11.65 4.81 -8.11
CA VAL A 67 12.87 4.20 -8.67
C VAL A 67 12.94 4.39 -10.19
N PHE A 68 11.83 4.21 -10.91
CA PHE A 68 11.83 4.35 -12.38
C PHE A 68 11.78 5.81 -12.83
N LYS A 69 11.02 6.67 -12.14
CA LYS A 69 10.81 8.06 -12.54
C LYS A 69 11.99 8.95 -12.23
N PHE A 70 12.63 8.76 -11.08
CA PHE A 70 13.74 9.60 -10.59
C PHE A 70 15.11 8.94 -10.78
N ARG A 71 15.19 7.84 -11.55
CA ARG A 71 16.47 7.19 -11.87
C ARG A 71 17.38 8.14 -12.64
N SER A 72 18.57 8.43 -12.11
CA SER A 72 19.63 9.07 -12.91
C SER A 72 20.21 8.08 -13.92
N LYS A 73 20.52 8.57 -15.13
CA LYS A 73 21.27 7.82 -16.15
C LYS A 73 22.67 8.42 -16.25
N GLY A 74 23.65 7.76 -15.64
CA GLY A 74 25.03 8.24 -15.60
C GLY A 74 25.33 9.09 -14.36
N ARG A 75 26.48 9.75 -14.37
CA ARG A 75 26.89 10.64 -13.28
C ARG A 75 26.16 11.98 -13.44
N PRO A 76 25.32 12.39 -12.48
CA PRO A 76 24.71 13.71 -12.52
C PRO A 76 25.80 14.78 -12.32
N ASP A 77 25.76 15.83 -13.14
CA ASP A 77 26.65 16.99 -13.00
C ASP A 77 26.12 17.99 -11.95
N GLU A 78 24.83 17.92 -11.62
CA GLU A 78 24.15 18.78 -10.66
C GLU A 78 23.46 17.96 -9.55
N ASP A 79 23.34 18.56 -8.37
CA ASP A 79 22.57 17.99 -7.26
C ASP A 79 21.06 18.01 -7.56
N GLY A 80 20.33 17.10 -6.91
CA GLY A 80 18.87 17.06 -7.00
C GLY A 80 18.21 18.34 -6.46
N PRO A 81 17.02 18.71 -6.96
CA PRO A 81 16.30 19.87 -6.46
C PRO A 81 16.07 19.81 -4.94
N HIS A 82 16.20 20.94 -4.25
CA HIS A 82 15.88 21.02 -2.83
C HIS A 82 14.37 20.80 -2.61
N VAL A 83 14.00 19.69 -1.97
CA VAL A 83 12.62 19.37 -1.62
C VAL A 83 12.36 19.80 -0.18
N THR A 84 11.44 20.74 0.01
CA THR A 84 10.98 21.15 1.34
C THR A 84 9.90 20.20 1.87
N ASN A 85 9.77 20.11 3.19
CA ASN A 85 8.75 19.27 3.79
C ASN A 85 7.33 19.76 3.44
N SER A 86 6.46 18.85 3.01
CA SER A 86 5.05 19.13 2.78
C SER A 86 4.22 18.87 4.04
N ARG A 87 3.80 19.94 4.71
CA ARG A 87 2.99 19.88 5.94
C ARG A 87 1.72 19.06 5.78
N ASN A 88 1.02 19.20 4.65
CA ASN A 88 -0.24 18.49 4.39
C ASN A 88 -0.05 16.97 4.30
N LEU A 89 1.02 16.50 3.65
CA LEU A 89 1.31 15.07 3.54
C LEU A 89 1.61 14.45 4.90
N SER A 90 2.36 15.18 5.75
CA SER A 90 2.67 14.74 7.11
C SER A 90 1.39 14.52 7.92
N TYR A 91 0.43 15.45 7.84
CA TYR A 91 -0.86 15.31 8.52
C TYR A 91 -1.68 14.13 7.99
N VAL A 92 -1.81 14.00 6.67
CA VAL A 92 -2.56 12.88 6.07
C VAL A 92 -1.97 11.54 6.49
N TRP A 93 -0.64 11.42 6.50
CA TRP A 93 0.04 10.20 6.88
C TRP A 93 -0.18 9.81 8.34
N VAL A 94 -0.04 10.77 9.27
CA VAL A 94 -0.19 10.53 10.71
C VAL A 94 -1.65 10.24 11.06
N ILE A 95 -2.59 11.04 10.56
CA ILE A 95 -4.02 10.86 10.83
C ILE A 95 -4.50 9.54 10.23
N GLY A 96 -4.10 9.23 8.99
CA GLY A 96 -4.44 7.96 8.34
C GLY A 96 -3.92 6.76 9.15
N SER A 97 -2.67 6.81 9.60
CA SER A 97 -2.08 5.74 10.43
C SER A 97 -2.79 5.58 11.77
N PHE A 98 -3.18 6.69 12.40
CA PHE A 98 -3.91 6.65 13.67
C PHE A 98 -5.30 6.03 13.50
N ILE A 99 -6.05 6.42 12.47
CA ILE A 99 -7.36 5.85 12.17
C ILE A 99 -7.26 4.34 11.94
N LEU A 100 -6.21 3.90 11.25
CA LEU A 100 -5.99 2.50 10.91
C LEU A 100 -5.73 1.62 12.13
N VAL A 101 -5.04 2.15 13.15
CA VAL A 101 -4.76 1.43 14.40
C VAL A 101 -5.93 1.52 15.38
N ALA A 102 -6.73 2.59 15.30
CA ALA A 102 -7.87 2.78 16.19
C ALA A 102 -9.08 1.89 15.83
N PHE A 103 -9.11 1.35 14.60
CA PHE A 103 -10.12 0.42 14.11
C PHE A 103 -9.59 -1.01 14.14
#